data_AF-A0A832FH76-F1
#
_entry.id   AF-A0A832FH76-F1
#
_cell.length_a   1.000
_cell.length_b   1.000
_cell.length_c   1.000
_cell.angle_alpha   90.00
_cell.angle_beta   90.00
_cell.angle_gamma   90.00
#
_symmetry.space_group_name_H-M   'P 1'
#
loop_
_entity.id
_entity.type
_entity.pdbx_description
1 polymer ?
#
loop_
_entity_poly.entity_id
_entity_poly.type
_entity_poly.pdbx_seq_one_letter_code
_entity_poly.pdbx_strand_id
1 'polypeptide(L)' 'YQDFDKVCKIMRRYKLLPNDALIAATCRHYGIRKIATFDEDFKRVDYLEVVEI' A
#
# COMPACT_ATOMS: atom_id res chain seq x y z
N TYR A 1 4.19 8.34 -15.99
CA TYR A 1 2.95 8.84 -15.39
C TYR A 1 2.40 7.74 -14.50
N GLN A 2 2.26 8.00 -13.20
CA GLN A 2 1.63 7.03 -12.29
C GLN A 2 0.22 6.73 -12.80
N ASP A 3 -0.10 5.45 -12.94
CA ASP A 3 -1.41 4.99 -13.36
C ASP A 3 -2.41 5.25 -12.23
N PHE A 4 -3.08 6.40 -12.31
CA PHE A 4 -4.00 6.88 -11.26
C PHE A 4 -5.14 5.87 -11.01
N ASP A 5 -5.57 5.14 -12.03
CA ASP A 5 -6.58 4.09 -11.89
C ASP A 5 -6.10 2.96 -10.98
N LYS A 6 -4.81 2.60 -11.02
CA LYS A 6 -4.24 1.61 -10.09
C LYS A 6 -4.29 2.09 -8.65
N VAL A 7 -3.95 3.36 -8.40
CA VAL A 7 -3.99 3.94 -7.05
C VAL A 7 -5.43 3.98 -6.56
N CYS A 8 -6.39 4.45 -7.37
CA CYS A 8 -7.81 4.45 -7.00
C CYS A 8 -8.36 3.04 -6.70
N LYS A 9 -7.93 2.00 -7.45
CA LYS A 9 -8.29 0.61 -7.17
C LYS A 9 -7.76 0.14 -5.81
N ILE A 10 -6.52 0.48 -5.47
CA ILE A 10 -5.89 0.14 -4.18
C ILE A 10 -6.58 0.90 -3.03
N MET A 11 -6.83 2.20 -3.19
CA MET A 11 -7.59 3.01 -2.21
C MET A 11 -8.92 2.35 -1.86
N ARG A 12 -9.72 2.01 -2.87
CA ARG A 12 -11.05 1.40 -2.67
C ARG A 12 -10.97 0.00 -2.08
N ARG A 13 -10.01 -0.82 -2.54
CA ARG A 13 -9.87 -2.21 -2.09
C ARG A 13 -9.45 -2.32 -0.62
N TYR A 14 -8.49 -1.50 -0.19
CA TYR A 14 -7.89 -1.59 1.14
C TYR A 14 -8.32 -0.47 2.10
N LYS A 15 -9.23 0.41 1.65
CA LYS A 15 -9.71 1.58 2.41
C LYS A 15 -8.53 2.44 2.87
N LEU A 16 -7.68 2.83 1.93
CA LEU A 16 -6.48 3.63 2.17
C LEU A 16 -6.70 5.08 1.70
N LEU A 17 -6.07 6.03 2.38
CA LEU A 17 -5.95 7.39 1.86
C LEU A 17 -5.13 7.39 0.56
N PRO A 18 -5.26 8.44 -0.28
CA PRO A 18 -4.53 8.50 -1.56
C PRO A 18 -3.02 8.27 -1.42
N ASN A 19 -2.41 8.82 -0.36
CA ASN A 19 -0.98 8.69 -0.10
C ASN A 19 -0.60 7.25 0.26
N ASP A 20 -1.35 6.59 1.15
CA ASP A 20 -1.05 5.22 1.58
C ASP A 20 -1.27 4.23 0.44
N ALA A 21 -2.30 4.47 -0.38
CA ALA A 21 -2.51 3.70 -1.60
C ALA A 21 -1.38 3.87 -2.60
N LEU A 22 -0.79 5.07 -2.70
CA LEU A 22 0.36 5.31 -3.57
C LEU A 22 1.61 4.58 -3.06
N ILE A 23 1.83 4.56 -1.74
CA ILE A 23 2.91 3.79 -1.09
C ILE A 23 2.70 2.29 -1.41
N ALA A 24 1.50 1.76 -1.15
CA ALA A 24 1.17 0.36 -1.42
C ALA A 24 1.29 0.01 -2.92
N ALA A 25 0.91 0.92 -3.83
CA ALA A 25 1.08 0.74 -5.27
C ALA A 25 2.56 0.68 -5.67
N THR A 26 3.38 1.52 -5.05
CA THR A 26 4.84 1.56 -5.27
C THR A 26 5.49 0.27 -4.79
N CYS A 27 5.15 -0.19 -3.58
CA CYS A 27 5.64 -1.48 -3.08
C CYS A 27 5.28 -2.63 -4.02
N ARG A 28 4.04 -2.67 -4.51
CA ARG A 28 3.60 -3.69 -5.48
C ARG A 28 4.37 -3.61 -6.80
N HIS A 29 4.64 -2.41 -7.30
CA HIS A 29 5.36 -2.20 -8.55
C HIS A 29 6.81 -2.70 -8.49
N TYR A 30 7.49 -2.46 -7.37
CA TYR A 30 8.89 -2.84 -7.16
C TYR A 30 9.07 -4.20 -6.47
N GLY A 31 7.99 -4.93 -6.19
CA GLY A 31 8.05 -6.24 -5.53
C GLY A 31 8.46 -6.19 -4.06
N ILE A 32 8.28 -5.05 -3.39
CA ILE A 32 8.54 -4.88 -1.95
C ILE A 32 7.38 -5.53 -1.19
N ARG A 33 7.72 -6.49 -0.32
CA ARG A 33 6.73 -7.26 0.46
C ARG A 33 6.73 -6.93 1.94
N LYS A 34 7.71 -6.18 2.44
CA LYS A 34 7.84 -5.82 3.86
C LYS A 34 7.81 -4.31 4.00
N ILE A 35 7.05 -3.81 4.96
CA ILE A 35 6.97 -2.39 5.27
C ILE A 35 7.13 -2.18 6.78
N ALA A 36 8.03 -1.29 7.18
CA ALA A 36 8.16 -0.85 8.56
C ALA A 36 7.38 0.46 8.71
N THR A 37 6.28 0.42 9.47
CA THR A 37 5.41 1.58 9.68
C THR A 37 4.62 1.41 10.98
N PHE A 38 4.28 2.54 11.62
CA PHE A 38 3.34 2.58 12.74
C PHE A 38 1.88 2.71 12.28
N ASP A 39 1.65 2.84 10.97
CA ASP A 39 0.32 2.93 10.40
C ASP A 39 -0.29 1.53 10.21
N GLU A 40 -1.26 1.21 11.07
CA GLU A 40 -1.95 -0.07 11.06
C GLU A 40 -2.81 -0.29 9.81
N ASP A 41 -3.08 0.76 9.02
CA ASP A 41 -3.86 0.65 7.80
C ASP A 41 -3.19 -0.27 6.77
N PHE A 42 -1.85 -0.35 6.78
CA PHE A 42 -1.10 -1.25 5.92
C PHE A 42 -1.29 -2.73 6.27
N LYS A 43 -1.75 -3.07 7.49
CA LYS A 43 -2.12 -4.46 7.85
C LYS A 43 -3.29 -4.99 7.01
N ARG A 44 -4.07 -4.10 6.35
CA ARG A 44 -5.16 -4.51 5.44
C ARG A 44 -4.66 -4.93 4.05
N VAL A 45 -3.41 -4.62 3.69
CA VAL A 45 -2.86 -4.86 2.35
C VAL A 45 -2.30 -6.28 2.26
N ASP A 46 -3.00 -7.16 1.54
CA ASP A 46 -2.72 -8.61 1.46
C ASP A 46 -1.33 -9.00 0.93
N TYR A 47 -0.64 -8.10 0.22
CA TYR A 47 0.71 -8.34 -0.31
C TYR A 47 1.84 -7.68 0.51
N LEU A 48 1.51 -7.03 1.64
CA LEU A 48 2.48 -6.41 2.54
C LEU A 48 2.48 -7.10 3.90
N GLU A 49 3.68 -7.39 4.39
CA GLU A 49 3.98 -7.78 5.76
C GLU A 49 4.41 -6.52 6.52
N VAL A 50 3.64 -6.12 7.53
CA VAL A 50 4.03 -5.03 8.44
C VAL A 50 5.05 -5.59 9.42
N VAL A 51 6.24 -5.01 9.45
CA VAL A 51 7.32 -5.38 10.37
C VAL A 51 7.24 -4.47 11.58
N GLU A 52 7.00 -5.05 12.75
CA GLU A 52 7.07 -4.36 14.04
C GLU A 52 8.54 -4.20 14.45
N ILE A 53 8.89 -3.01 14.98
CA ILE A 53 10.24 -2.66 15.45
C ILE A 53 10.21 -2.52 16.96
#